data_AF-A0A3N5YCN5-F1
#
_entry.id   AF-A0A3N5YCN5-F1
#
_cell.length_a   1.000
_cell.length_b   1.000
_cell.length_c   1.000
_cell.angle_alpha   90.00
_cell.angle_beta   90.00
_cell.angle_gamma   90.00
#
_symmetry.space_group_name_H-M   'P 1'
#
loop_
_entity.id
_entity.type
_entity.pdbx_description
1 polymer ?
#
loop_
_entity_poly.entity_id
_entity_poly.type
_entity_poly.pdbx_seq_one_letter_code
_entity_poly.pdbx_strand_id
1 'polypeptide(L)'
;MDHALMRVLDTIAERHKDDIAEKGLNYKEVDIGDQARNLGLAHLAGRYRNVNAVVPLKRPAEGMKVLIDGRTFAGYARFANGVVVPGYVARETGLPCESWSAAESMILNFN
;
A
#
# COMPACT_ATOMS: atom_id res chain seq x y z
N MET A 1 8.41 14.82 9.18
CA MET A 1 8.23 13.42 9.58
C MET A 1 6.86 13.31 10.20
N ASP A 2 5.95 12.58 9.57
CA ASP A 2 4.59 12.39 10.06
C ASP A 2 4.46 11.01 10.73
N HIS A 3 4.62 10.98 12.06
CA HIS A 3 4.52 9.75 12.85
C HIS A 3 3.11 9.12 12.81
N ALA A 4 2.08 9.92 12.53
CA ALA A 4 0.72 9.42 12.43
C ALA A 4 0.53 8.66 11.12
N LEU A 5 1.10 9.14 10.01
CA LEU A 5 1.09 8.41 8.74
C LEU A 5 1.85 7.09 8.84
N MET A 6 3.02 7.08 9.48
CA MET A 6 3.76 5.84 9.74
C MET A 6 2.91 4.82 10.49
N ARG A 7 2.22 5.24 11.56
CA ARG A 7 1.33 4.36 12.32
C ARG A 7 0.23 3.75 11.46
N VAL A 8 -0.31 4.50 10.50
CA VAL A 8 -1.29 3.98 9.53
C VAL A 8 -0.67 2.88 8.68
N LEU A 9 0.50 3.13 8.09
CA LEU A 9 1.18 2.17 7.21
C LEU A 9 1.63 0.91 7.96
N ASP A 10 2.12 1.04 9.19
CA ASP A 10 2.46 -0.11 10.04
C ASP A 10 1.22 -0.92 10.41
N THR A 11 0.09 -0.25 10.65
CA THR A 11 -1.19 -0.95 10.90
C THR A 11 -1.64 -1.73 9.66
N ILE A 12 -1.45 -1.18 8.46
CA ILE A 12 -1.72 -1.90 7.20
C ILE A 12 -0.79 -3.12 7.09
N ALA A 13 0.51 -2.93 7.29
CA ALA A 13 1.49 -4.01 7.21
C ALA A 13 1.17 -5.14 8.19
N GLU A 14 0.90 -4.82 9.45
CA GLU A 14 0.62 -5.80 10.50
C GLU A 14 -0.64 -6.63 10.20
N ARG A 15 -1.70 -6.00 9.67
CA ARG A 15 -2.93 -6.71 9.28
C ARG A 15 -2.73 -7.68 8.10
N HIS A 16 -1.69 -7.48 7.30
CA HIS A 16 -1.42 -8.26 6.10
C HIS A 16 -0.08 -9.03 6.16
N LYS A 17 0.59 -9.06 7.31
CA LYS A 17 1.95 -9.62 7.44
C LYS A 17 2.09 -11.05 6.93
N ASP A 18 1.03 -11.85 7.13
CA ASP A 18 1.01 -13.26 6.72
C ASP A 18 0.78 -13.42 5.22
N ASP A 19 0.26 -12.40 4.56
CA ASP A 19 -0.04 -12.38 3.13
C ASP A 19 1.02 -11.66 2.30
N ILE A 20 1.86 -10.79 2.87
CA ILE A 20 2.77 -9.94 2.10
C ILE A 20 3.89 -10.73 1.39
N ALA A 21 4.08 -10.51 0.09
CA ALA A 21 5.18 -11.06 -0.69
C ALA A 21 5.96 -9.98 -1.43
N GLU A 22 7.27 -9.94 -1.22
CA GLU A 22 8.17 -8.94 -1.83
C GLU A 22 7.98 -8.77 -3.35
N LYS A 23 7.76 -9.87 -4.08
CA LYS A 23 7.63 -9.93 -5.54
C LYS A 23 6.27 -10.49 -5.98
N GLY A 24 5.23 -10.29 -5.17
CA GLY A 24 3.88 -10.78 -5.46
C GLY A 24 3.29 -10.12 -6.71
N LEU A 25 2.82 -10.94 -7.66
CA LEU A 25 2.08 -10.45 -8.84
C LEU A 25 0.63 -10.06 -8.49
N ASN A 26 0.08 -10.68 -7.44
CA ASN A 26 -1.22 -10.33 -6.90
C ASN A 26 -1.04 -9.22 -5.86
N TYR A 27 -2.00 -8.31 -5.78
CA TYR A 27 -1.98 -7.26 -4.77
C TYR A 27 -3.39 -6.86 -4.34
N LYS A 28 -3.49 -6.20 -3.18
CA LYS A 28 -4.66 -5.44 -2.75
C LYS A 28 -4.35 -3.97 -2.65
N GLU A 29 -5.37 -3.16 -2.85
CA GLU A 29 -5.35 -1.73 -2.54
C GLU A 29 -6.06 -1.50 -1.21
N VAL A 30 -5.40 -0.75 -0.32
CA VAL A 30 -5.92 -0.40 1.00
C VAL A 30 -5.94 1.12 1.10
N ASP A 31 -7.13 1.72 1.21
CA ASP A 31 -7.30 3.16 1.35
C ASP A 31 -6.65 3.68 2.65
N ILE A 32 -5.64 4.54 2.53
CA ILE A 32 -4.89 5.10 3.65
C ILE A 32 -5.78 6.00 4.50
N GLY A 33 -6.66 6.78 3.88
CA GLY A 33 -7.58 7.68 4.57
C GLY A 33 -8.60 6.94 5.44
N ASP A 34 -9.10 5.80 4.97
CA ASP A 34 -10.00 4.93 5.72
C ASP A 34 -9.29 4.28 6.90
N GLN A 35 -8.05 3.81 6.71
CA GLN A 35 -7.24 3.30 7.83
C GLN A 35 -6.92 4.39 8.86
N ALA A 36 -6.60 5.60 8.41
CA ALA A 36 -6.43 6.75 9.29
C ALA A 36 -7.71 7.06 10.08
N ARG A 37 -8.88 7.00 9.43
CA ARG A 37 -10.17 7.21 10.10
C ARG A 37 -10.41 6.17 11.19
N ASN A 38 -10.15 4.89 10.89
CA ASN A 38 -10.28 3.79 11.84
C ASN A 38 -9.35 3.92 13.06
N LEU A 39 -8.24 4.66 12.91
CA LEU A 39 -7.30 4.97 13.98
C LEU A 39 -7.60 6.30 14.71
N GLY A 40 -8.69 7.00 14.36
CA GLY A 40 -9.05 8.29 14.95
C GLY A 40 -8.22 9.48 14.44
N LEU A 41 -7.50 9.32 13.31
CA LEU A 41 -6.60 10.33 12.74
C LEU A 41 -7.31 11.16 11.66
N ALA A 42 -8.31 11.94 12.06
CA ALA A 42 -9.20 12.66 11.14
C ALA A 42 -8.48 13.57 10.13
N HIS A 43 -7.38 14.22 10.54
CA HIS A 43 -6.57 15.08 9.67
C HIS A 43 -5.92 14.32 8.51
N LEU A 44 -5.46 13.08 8.75
CA LEU A 44 -4.93 12.22 7.69
C LEU A 44 -6.05 11.57 6.87
N ALA A 45 -7.18 11.25 7.50
CA ALA A 45 -8.33 10.65 6.83
C ALA A 45 -8.86 11.50 5.67
N GLY A 46 -8.90 12.83 5.86
CA GLY A 46 -9.28 13.76 4.80
C GLY A 46 -8.19 13.90 3.74
N ARG A 47 -6.92 14.00 4.15
CA ARG A 47 -5.78 14.22 3.25
C ARG A 47 -5.52 13.05 2.30
N TYR A 48 -5.65 11.81 2.78
CA TYR A 48 -5.35 10.59 2.01
C TYR A 48 -6.59 9.82 1.59
N ARG A 49 -7.74 10.49 1.52
CA ARG A 49 -8.97 9.88 0.99
C ARG A 49 -8.73 9.44 -0.46
N ASN A 50 -9.08 8.19 -0.78
CA ASN A 50 -8.86 7.55 -2.07
C ASN A 50 -7.39 7.43 -2.48
N VAL A 51 -6.46 7.54 -1.52
CA VAL A 51 -5.05 7.26 -1.74
C VAL A 51 -4.76 5.88 -1.20
N ASN A 52 -4.36 4.96 -2.08
CA ASN A 52 -4.21 3.56 -1.72
C ASN A 52 -2.75 3.21 -1.43
N ALA A 53 -2.56 2.45 -0.36
CA ALA A 53 -1.39 1.60 -0.19
C ALA A 53 -1.60 0.30 -0.97
N VAL A 54 -0.55 -0.16 -1.62
CA VAL A 54 -0.48 -1.43 -2.33
C VAL A 54 0.12 -2.48 -1.40
N VAL A 55 -0.58 -3.60 -1.24
CA VAL A 55 -0.14 -4.76 -0.46
C VAL A 55 0.09 -5.93 -1.41
N PRO A 56 1.34 -6.19 -1.82
CA PRO A 56 1.68 -7.34 -2.67
C PRO A 56 1.44 -8.65 -1.92
N LEU A 57 0.78 -9.63 -2.54
CA LEU A 57 0.33 -10.87 -1.91
C LEU A 57 1.17 -12.09 -2.31
N LYS A 58 1.36 -13.02 -1.37
CA LYS A 58 1.95 -14.36 -1.56
C LYS A 58 1.09 -15.24 -2.46
N ARG A 59 -0.23 -15.08 -2.40
CA ARG A 59 -1.22 -15.89 -3.09
C ARG A 59 -2.37 -15.00 -3.59
N PRO A 60 -3.06 -15.36 -4.69
CA PRO A 60 -4.29 -14.67 -5.08
C PRO A 60 -5.31 -14.72 -3.94
N ALA A 61 -6.02 -13.62 -3.72
CA ALA A 61 -7.17 -13.62 -2.81
C ALA A 61 -8.41 -14.16 -3.54
N GLU A 62 -9.41 -14.59 -2.78
CA GLU A 62 -10.72 -14.92 -3.33
C GLU A 62 -11.42 -13.66 -3.87
N GLY A 63 -12.43 -13.86 -4.72
CA GLY A 63 -13.18 -12.76 -5.33
C GLY A 63 -12.67 -12.30 -6.70
N MET A 64 -13.13 -11.11 -7.09
CA MET A 64 -12.91 -10.53 -8.42
C MET A 64 -11.44 -10.14 -8.61
N LYS A 65 -10.91 -10.39 -9.80
CA LYS A 65 -9.53 -10.09 -10.18
C LYS A 65 -9.50 -9.24 -11.43
N VAL A 66 -8.66 -8.21 -11.43
CA VAL A 66 -8.46 -7.32 -12.57
C VAL A 66 -6.98 -7.23 -12.89
N LEU A 67 -6.64 -7.39 -14.17
CA LEU A 67 -5.28 -7.22 -14.67
C LEU A 67 -4.99 -5.74 -14.85
N ILE A 68 -3.89 -5.27 -14.26
CA ILE A 68 -3.45 -3.88 -14.28
C ILE A 68 -2.06 -3.81 -14.91
N ASP A 69 -1.86 -2.82 -15.76
CA ASP A 69 -0.55 -2.49 -16.33
C ASP A 69 0.41 -2.04 -15.21
N GLY A 70 1.56 -2.69 -15.09
CA GLY A 70 2.57 -2.40 -14.07
C GLY A 70 3.09 -0.96 -14.10
N ARG A 71 3.03 -0.29 -15.25
CA ARG A 71 3.43 1.12 -15.40
C ARG A 71 2.55 2.08 -14.61
N THR A 72 1.35 1.65 -14.20
CA THR A 72 0.49 2.38 -13.26
C THR A 72 1.20 2.71 -11.95
N PHE A 73 2.18 1.89 -11.55
CA PHE A 73 2.93 2.06 -10.31
C PHE A 73 4.26 2.81 -10.48
N ALA A 74 4.44 3.53 -11.59
CA ALA A 74 5.63 4.34 -11.79
C ALA A 74 5.82 5.35 -10.65
N GLY A 75 7.01 5.35 -10.04
CA GLY A 75 7.35 6.24 -8.93
C GLY A 75 6.79 5.82 -7.57
N TYR A 76 6.32 4.58 -7.41
CA TYR A 76 5.97 4.01 -6.11
C TYR A 76 7.23 3.62 -5.32
N ALA A 77 7.10 3.58 -4.00
CA ALA A 77 8.15 3.21 -3.08
C ALA A 77 7.68 2.12 -2.11
N ARG A 78 8.60 1.25 -1.70
CA ARG A 78 8.36 0.16 -0.75
C ARG A 78 9.08 0.41 0.56
N PHE A 79 8.38 0.16 1.66
CA PHE A 79 8.96 0.18 3.01
C PHE A 79 9.44 -1.21 3.44
N ALA A 80 10.27 -1.25 4.48
CA ALA A 80 10.77 -2.50 5.05
C ALA A 80 9.66 -3.44 5.56
N ASN A 81 8.50 -2.89 5.91
CA ASN A 81 7.31 -3.65 6.30
C ASN A 81 6.54 -4.25 5.11
N GLY A 82 7.03 -4.05 3.88
CA GLY A 82 6.51 -4.62 2.64
C GLY A 82 5.35 -3.85 2.01
N VAL A 83 4.82 -2.82 2.68
CA VAL A 83 3.79 -1.94 2.12
C VAL A 83 4.41 -1.05 1.05
N VAL A 84 3.68 -0.87 -0.05
CA VAL A 84 4.06 -0.03 -1.16
C VAL A 84 3.10 1.15 -1.24
N VAL A 85 3.59 2.36 -1.48
CA VAL A 85 2.77 3.58 -1.61
C VAL A 85 3.25 4.45 -2.76
N PRO A 86 2.43 5.41 -3.25
CA PRO A 86 2.91 6.45 -4.14
C PRO A 86 4.10 7.19 -3.54
N GLY A 87 5.10 7.56 -4.36
CA GLY A 87 6.33 8.16 -3.86
C GLY A 87 6.15 9.47 -3.07
N TYR A 88 5.08 10.23 -3.32
CA TYR A 88 4.78 11.42 -2.51
C TYR A 88 4.35 11.08 -1.08
N VAL A 89 3.59 9.99 -0.88
CA VAL A 89 3.21 9.48 0.44
C VAL A 89 4.47 9.03 1.17
N ALA A 90 5.38 8.34 0.48
CA ALA A 90 6.62 7.87 1.08
C ALA A 90 7.49 9.02 1.61
N ARG A 91 7.66 10.09 0.82
CA ARG A 91 8.42 11.29 1.22
C ARG A 91 7.86 11.96 2.47
N GLU A 92 6.55 11.93 2.68
CA GLU A 92 5.91 12.59 3.82
C GLU A 92 6.15 11.83 5.14
N THR A 93 6.39 10.52 5.08
CA THR A 93 6.81 9.73 6.27
C THR A 93 8.20 10.12 6.74
N GLY A 94 9.12 10.41 5.81
CA GLY A 94 10.55 10.58 6.11
C GLY A 94 11.27 9.29 6.52
N LEU A 95 10.65 8.12 6.34
CA LEU A 95 11.26 6.83 6.64
C LEU A 95 12.11 6.33 5.48
N PRO A 96 13.12 5.47 5.74
CA PRO A 96 13.81 4.73 4.70
C PRO A 96 12.83 3.90 3.87
N CYS A 97 12.88 4.09 2.56
CA CYS A 97 12.14 3.32 1.58
C CYS A 97 13.01 3.11 0.35
N GLU A 98 12.72 2.08 -0.41
CA GLU A 98 13.36 1.82 -1.70
C GLU A 98 12.38 2.08 -2.85
N SER A 99 12.91 2.36 -4.04
CA SER A 99 12.10 2.40 -5.25
C SER A 99 11.47 1.04 -5.50
N TRP A 100 10.17 1.02 -5.79
CA TRP A 100 9.48 -0.22 -6.11
C TRP A 100 9.22 -0.32 -7.61
N SER A 101 9.54 -1.48 -8.18
CA SER A 101 9.25 -1.81 -9.58
C SER A 101 8.24 -2.94 -9.59
N ALA A 102 7.02 -2.63 -10.03
CA ALA A 102 5.99 -3.63 -10.29
C ALA A 102 6.39 -4.52 -11.47
N ALA A 103 5.86 -5.75 -11.52
CA ALA A 103 5.93 -6.56 -12.72
C ALA A 103 5.13 -5.90 -13.86
N GLU A 104 5.42 -6.27 -15.11
CA GLU A 104 4.74 -5.69 -16.29
C GLU A 104 3.22 -5.80 -16.21
N SER A 105 2.71 -6.85 -15.59
CA SER A 105 1.30 -7.05 -15.30
C SER A 105 1.10 -7.43 -13.84
N MET A 106 0.20 -6.71 -13.18
CA MET A 106 -0.17 -6.89 -11.78
C MET A 106 -1.64 -7.30 -11.71
N ILE A 107 -2.01 -8.09 -10.70
CA ILE A 107 -3.38 -8.60 -10.53
C ILE A 107 -3.97 -7.98 -9.27
N LEU A 108 -4.87 -7.02 -9.46
CA LEU A 108 -5.64 -6.44 -8.36
C LEU A 108 -6.72 -7.42 -7.92
N ASN A 109 -6.77 -7.69 -6.61
CA ASN A 109 -7.77 -8.56 -6.00
C ASN A 109 -8.78 -7.72 -5.22
N PHE A 110 -10.05 -7.84 -5.56
CA PHE A 110 -11.18 -7.23 -4.83
C PHE A 110 -11.86 -8.30 -3.99
N ASN A 111 -11.94 -8.07 -2.67
CA ASN A 111 -12.56 -8.99 -1.72
C ASN A 111 -13.19 -8.28 -0.54
#